data_AF-A0A535WEQ6-F1
#
_entry.id   AF-A0A535WEQ6-F1
#
_cell.length_a   1.000
_cell.length_b   1.000
_cell.length_c   1.000
_cell.angle_alpha   90.00
_cell.angle_beta   90.00
_cell.angle_gamma   90.00
#
_symmetry.space_group_name_H-M   'P 1'
#
loop_
_entity.id
_entity.type
_entity.pdbx_description
1 polymer ?
#
loop_
_entity_poly.entity_id
_entity_poly.type
_entity_poly.pdbx_seq_one_letter_code
_entity_poly.pdbx_strand_id
1 'polypeptide(L)'
;MTWLAPLGAAALLAVPAILLLYFLKVKRPETRVASLLFWRPFVADRQANAPWQRLRSSWLLVLQLLAALAIALALLRPGVTGAAGIADTTIVILDGSASMQATDVGPTRFGAAVDQARGL
;
A
#
# COMPACT_ATOMS: atom_id res chain seq x y z
N MET A 1 6.56 -11.92 -10.78
CA MET A 1 6.35 -10.85 -9.80
C MET A 1 7.66 -10.09 -9.62
N THR A 2 7.95 -9.13 -10.49
CA THR A 2 9.12 -8.26 -10.36
C THR A 2 8.75 -7.09 -9.45
N TRP A 3 9.43 -6.97 -8.31
CA TRP A 3 9.26 -5.83 -7.40
C TRP A 3 9.95 -4.62 -8.02
N LEU A 4 9.17 -3.68 -8.56
CA LEU A 4 9.68 -2.50 -9.26
C LEU A 4 10.41 -1.52 -8.32
N ALA A 5 10.14 -1.60 -7.02
CA ALA A 5 10.78 -0.79 -5.99
C ALA A 5 11.07 -1.65 -4.74
N PRO A 6 12.17 -2.43 -4.70
CA PRO A 6 12.47 -3.32 -3.57
C PRO A 6 12.67 -2.56 -2.25
N LEU A 7 13.12 -1.31 -2.31
CA LEU A 7 13.24 -0.43 -1.13
C LEU A 7 11.88 -0.06 -0.53
N GLY A 8 10.77 -0.14 -1.28
CA GLY A 8 9.42 0.08 -0.77
C GLY A 8 9.05 -0.90 0.35
N ALA A 9 9.71 -2.05 0.43
CA ALA A 9 9.49 -3.04 1.49
C ALA A 9 9.86 -2.49 2.89
N ALA A 10 10.75 -1.49 2.96
CA ALA A 10 11.10 -0.83 4.22
C ALA A 10 9.89 -0.18 4.91
N ALA A 11 8.86 0.20 4.15
CA ALA A 11 7.62 0.76 4.71
C ALA A 11 6.86 -0.24 5.60
N LEU A 12 7.07 -1.56 5.41
CA LEU A 12 6.51 -2.58 6.31
C LEU A 12 7.06 -2.47 7.74
N LEU A 13 8.23 -1.84 7.95
CA LEU A 13 8.77 -1.59 9.29
C LEU A 13 7.89 -0.63 10.12
N ALA A 14 7.00 0.13 9.48
CA ALA A 14 6.01 0.93 10.19
C ALA A 14 5.06 0.07 11.04
N VAL A 15 4.76 -1.16 10.61
CA VAL A 15 3.87 -2.08 11.34
C VAL A 15 4.44 -2.47 12.72
N PRO A 16 5.65 -3.06 12.83
CA PRO A 16 6.24 -3.36 14.12
C PRO A 16 6.55 -2.09 14.93
N ALA A 17 6.85 -0.96 14.29
CA ALA A 17 7.03 0.32 15.00
C ALA A 17 5.74 0.80 15.68
N ILE A 18 4.60 0.78 14.99
CA ILE A 18 3.27 1.11 15.56
C ILE A 18 2.95 0.19 16.73
N LEU A 19 3.21 -1.12 16.57
CA LEU A 19 3.00 -2.09 17.65
C LEU A 19 3.91 -1.80 18.85
N LEU A 20 5.20 -1.52 18.63
CA LEU A 20 6.14 -1.19 19.70
C LEU A 20 5.71 0.06 20.48
N LEU A 21 5.30 1.11 19.77
CA LEU A 21 4.78 2.34 20.37
C LEU A 21 3.48 2.10 21.14
N TYR A 22 2.61 1.20 20.65
CA TYR A 22 1.40 0.82 21.36
C TYR A 22 1.69 0.09 22.68
N PHE A 23 2.74 -0.74 22.71
CA PHE A 23 3.21 -1.39 23.94
C PHE A 23 4.04 -0.47 24.85
N LEU A 24 4.55 0.65 24.32
CA LEU A 24 5.41 1.57 25.06
C LEU A 24 4.60 2.26 26.16
N LYS A 25 4.67 1.68 27.34
CA LYS A 25 3.80 2.02 28.44
C LYS A 25 4.50 2.98 29.40
N VAL A 26 3.86 4.11 29.67
CA VAL A 26 4.29 5.03 30.72
C VAL A 26 4.13 4.33 32.08
N LYS A 27 5.24 3.96 32.71
CA LYS A 27 5.27 3.60 34.13
C LYS A 27 5.11 4.88 34.93
N ARG A 28 4.02 5.00 35.69
CA ARG A 28 3.86 6.10 36.62
C ARG A 28 4.64 5.78 37.90
N PRO A 29 5.50 6.68 38.40
CA PRO A 29 6.15 6.47 39.68
C PRO A 29 5.08 6.40 40.78
N GLU A 30 5.17 5.38 41.63
CA GLU A 30 4.30 5.24 42.80
C GLU A 30 4.87 6.09 43.94
N THR A 31 4.05 6.99 44.48
CA THR A 31 4.41 7.82 45.63
C THR A 31 3.70 7.32 46.88
N ARG A 32 4.45 7.10 47.95
CA ARG A 32 3.88 6.67 49.24
C ARG A 32 3.13 7.84 49.89
N VAL A 33 1.84 7.65 50.15
CA VAL A 33 0.99 8.62 50.84
C VAL A 33 0.49 8.03 52.16
N ALA A 34 0.22 8.90 53.16
CA ALA A 34 -0.13 8.48 54.52
C ALA A 34 -1.52 7.83 54.64
N SER A 35 -2.46 8.14 53.74
CA SER A 35 -3.79 7.53 53.74
C SER A 35 -4.42 7.57 52.35
N LEU A 36 -5.03 6.45 51.96
CA LEU A 36 -5.85 6.32 50.75
C LEU A 36 -7.36 6.42 51.05
N LEU A 37 -7.75 6.52 52.32
CA LEU A 37 -9.17 6.52 52.73
C LEU A 37 -9.98 7.69 52.18
N PHE A 38 -9.33 8.84 51.95
CA PHE A 38 -9.98 10.04 51.39
C PHE A 38 -9.90 10.10 49.85
N TRP A 39 -9.14 9.21 49.22
CA TRP A 39 -9.15 9.08 47.77
C TRP A 39 -10.43 8.37 47.36
N ARG A 40 -11.29 9.05 46.60
CA ARG A 40 -12.41 8.38 45.92
C ARG A 40 -11.82 7.31 45.01
N PRO A 41 -12.35 6.08 44.98
CA PRO A 41 -11.97 5.09 44.00
C PRO A 41 -12.35 5.63 42.63
N PHE A 42 -11.43 6.34 41.98
CA PHE A 42 -11.58 6.65 40.57
C PHE A 42 -11.30 5.33 39.87
N VAL A 43 -12.35 4.52 39.71
CA VAL A 43 -12.30 3.27 38.96
C VAL A 43 -12.14 3.64 37.48
N ALA A 44 -10.93 4.02 37.15
CA ALA A 44 -10.36 3.91 35.84
C ALA A 44 -9.00 3.22 35.97
N ASP A 45 -8.92 2.21 36.85
CA ASP A 45 -8.04 1.08 36.61
C ASP A 45 -8.59 0.35 35.38
N ARG A 46 -8.40 0.97 34.21
CA ARG A 46 -7.97 0.20 33.05
C ARG A 46 -6.76 -0.56 33.56
N GLN A 47 -6.97 -1.80 33.97
CA GLN A 47 -5.94 -2.83 34.04
C GLN A 47 -5.16 -2.75 32.74
N ALA A 48 -4.14 -1.93 32.77
CA ALA A 48 -3.23 -1.58 31.72
C ALA A 48 -1.97 -1.43 32.54
N ASN A 49 -1.35 -2.55 32.92
CA ASN A 49 -0.03 -2.59 33.57
C ASN A 49 0.80 -3.79 33.13
N ALA A 50 0.31 -4.61 32.18
CA ALA A 50 1.07 -5.73 31.65
C ALA A 50 1.56 -5.42 30.22
N PRO A 51 2.86 -5.59 29.92
CA PRO A 51 3.41 -5.44 28.57
C PRO A 51 2.88 -6.50 27.58
N TRP A 52 2.32 -7.60 28.09
CA TRP A 52 1.71 -8.71 27.33
C TRP A 52 0.20 -8.84 27.59
N GLN A 53 -0.47 -7.75 27.98
CA GLN A 53 -1.92 -7.78 28.00
C GLN A 53 -2.46 -7.93 26.57
N ARG A 54 -3.52 -8.74 26.40
CA ARG A 54 -4.24 -8.90 25.13
C ARG A 54 -4.37 -7.54 24.46
N LEU A 55 -3.85 -7.40 23.24
CA LEU A 55 -3.93 -6.18 22.44
C LEU A 55 -5.39 -5.72 22.50
N ARG A 56 -5.68 -4.64 23.21
CA ARG A 56 -7.05 -4.13 23.26
C ARG A 56 -7.31 -3.60 21.87
N SER A 57 -8.03 -4.36 21.06
CA SER A 57 -8.42 -3.98 19.70
C SER A 57 -9.17 -2.66 19.77
N SER A 58 -8.45 -1.57 19.55
CA SER A 58 -9.03 -0.26 19.33
C SER A 58 -9.22 -0.12 17.83
N TRP A 59 -10.36 0.43 17.43
CA TRP A 59 -10.60 0.72 16.01
C TRP A 59 -9.49 1.60 15.41
N LEU A 60 -8.93 2.50 16.23
CA LEU A 60 -7.80 3.34 15.85
C LEU A 60 -6.53 2.52 15.51
N LEU A 61 -6.21 1.48 16.28
CA LEU A 61 -5.05 0.62 15.99
C LEU A 61 -5.25 -0.13 14.67
N VAL A 62 -6.46 -0.63 14.42
CA VAL A 62 -6.78 -1.30 13.15
C VAL A 62 -6.62 -0.33 11.97
N LEU A 63 -7.14 0.89 12.10
CA LEU A 63 -7.00 1.93 11.07
C LEU A 63 -5.54 2.31 10.81
N GLN A 64 -4.71 2.43 11.86
CA GLN A 64 -3.28 2.70 11.72
C GLN A 64 -2.56 1.59 10.95
N LEU A 65 -2.85 0.32 11.26
CA LEU A 65 -2.27 -0.82 10.56
C LEU A 65 -2.70 -0.89 9.09
N LEU A 66 -3.99 -0.64 8.80
CA LEU A 66 -4.49 -0.60 7.43
C LEU A 66 -3.86 0.55 6.63
N ALA A 67 -3.72 1.74 7.23
CA ALA A 67 -3.06 2.87 6.59
C ALA A 67 -1.58 2.57 6.29
N ALA A 68 -0.85 2.01 7.25
CA ALA A 68 0.53 1.61 7.07
C ALA A 68 0.69 0.57 5.94
N LEU A 69 -0.22 -0.42 5.91
CA LEU A 69 -0.23 -1.42 4.85
C LEU A 69 -0.56 -0.82 3.47
N ALA A 70 -1.53 0.09 3.40
CA ALA A 70 -1.88 0.78 2.15
C ALA A 70 -0.70 1.60 1.61
N ILE A 71 0.02 2.33 2.48
CA ILE A 71 1.23 3.07 2.11
C ILE A 71 2.32 2.11 1.65
N ALA A 72 2.54 1.01 2.37
CA ALA A 72 3.54 0.02 2.00
C ALA A 72 3.23 -0.60 0.63
N LEU A 73 1.98 -0.96 0.35
CA LEU A 73 1.55 -1.47 -0.95
C LEU A 73 1.69 -0.42 -2.06
N ALA A 74 1.35 0.84 -1.79
CA ALA A 74 1.55 1.94 -2.76
C ALA A 74 3.03 2.11 -3.12
N LEU A 75 3.93 2.01 -2.14
CA LEU A 75 5.38 2.12 -2.34
C LEU A 75 5.99 0.88 -2.98
N LEU A 76 5.48 -0.32 -2.68
CA LEU A 76 5.92 -1.57 -3.30
C LEU A 76 5.58 -1.61 -4.79
N ARG A 77 4.60 -0.81 -5.23
CA ARG A 77 4.04 -0.79 -6.59
C ARG A 77 3.91 -2.22 -7.12
N PRO A 78 3.07 -3.07 -6.48
CA PRO A 78 2.93 -4.46 -6.88
C PRO A 78 2.60 -4.49 -8.36
N GLY A 79 3.56 -4.95 -9.16
CA GLY A 79 3.39 -5.02 -10.59
C GLY A 79 2.30 -6.05 -10.88
N VAL A 80 1.09 -5.57 -11.15
CA VAL A 80 0.13 -6.38 -11.89
C VAL A 80 0.77 -6.50 -13.26
N THR A 81 1.37 -7.64 -13.56
CA THR A 81 1.81 -7.97 -14.91
C THR A 81 0.55 -8.14 -15.75
N GLY A 82 -0.14 -7.04 -16.05
CA GLY A 82 -1.23 -7.03 -17.00
C GLY A 82 -0.60 -7.24 -18.36
N ALA A 83 -0.66 -8.47 -18.86
CA ALA A 83 -0.48 -8.89 -20.25
C ALA A 83 0.74 -8.35 -21.06
N ALA A 84 1.63 -7.57 -20.46
CA ALA A 84 2.73 -6.86 -21.11
C ALA A 84 4.09 -7.32 -20.55
N GLY A 85 4.13 -8.58 -20.09
CA GLY A 85 5.29 -9.20 -19.46
C GLY A 85 5.86 -10.35 -20.29
N ILE A 86 5.88 -10.23 -21.62
CA ILE A 86 6.81 -10.94 -22.51
C ILE A 86 7.13 -9.95 -23.64
N ALA A 87 8.26 -9.25 -23.50
CA ALA A 87 8.72 -8.22 -24.43
C ALA A 87 9.36 -8.81 -25.72
N ASP A 88 8.77 -9.86 -26.29
CA ASP A 88 9.19 -10.44 -27.58
C ASP A 88 8.09 -10.41 -28.65
N THR A 89 6.83 -10.16 -28.28
CA THR A 89 5.70 -10.22 -29.22
C THR A 89 4.92 -8.92 -29.20
N THR A 90 5.23 -8.05 -30.16
CA THR A 90 4.41 -6.87 -30.46
C THR A 90 3.27 -7.27 -31.40
N ILE A 91 2.03 -7.22 -30.92
CA ILE A 91 0.83 -7.42 -31.75
C ILE A 91 0.37 -6.05 -32.23
N VAL A 92 0.48 -5.79 -33.53
CA VAL A 92 -0.05 -4.58 -34.17
C VAL A 92 -1.42 -4.91 -34.76
N ILE A 93 -2.45 -4.17 -34.34
CA ILE A 93 -3.80 -4.28 -34.89
C ILE A 93 -4.02 -3.06 -35.78
N LEU A 94 -4.27 -3.30 -37.07
CA LEU A 94 -4.55 -2.26 -38.05
C LEU A 94 -6.06 -2.22 -38.34
N ASP A 95 -6.63 -1.02 -38.41
CA ASP A 95 -8.01 -0.85 -38.86
C ASP A 95 -8.11 -1.12 -40.37
N GLY A 96 -9.01 -2.02 -40.76
CA GLY A 96 -9.30 -2.39 -42.15
C GLY A 96 -10.62 -1.80 -42.67
N SER A 97 -11.18 -0.80 -41.99
CA SER A 97 -12.44 -0.17 -42.36
C SER A 97 -12.40 0.49 -43.74
N ALA A 98 -13.56 0.72 -44.34
CA ALA A 98 -13.67 1.41 -45.63
C ALA A 98 -13.02 2.80 -45.63
N SER A 99 -12.98 3.47 -44.47
CA SER A 99 -12.32 4.78 -44.34
C SER A 99 -10.80 4.71 -44.51
N MET A 100 -10.21 3.54 -44.26
CA MET A 100 -8.77 3.30 -44.43
C MET A 100 -8.37 3.09 -45.89
N GLN A 101 -9.34 2.92 -46.80
CA GLN A 101 -9.10 2.92 -48.24
C GLN A 101 -9.06 4.34 -48.85
N ALA A 102 -9.26 5.39 -48.05
CA ALA A 102 -9.12 6.76 -48.51
C ALA A 102 -7.68 7.06 -48.96
N THR A 103 -7.56 7.88 -50.00
CA THR A 103 -6.31 8.25 -50.68
C THR A 103 -5.83 9.67 -50.34
N ASP A 104 -6.39 10.27 -49.28
CA ASP A 104 -5.96 11.57 -48.76
C ASP A 104 -4.54 11.54 -48.17
N VAL A 105 -4.06 10.35 -47.81
CA VAL A 105 -2.66 10.03 -47.58
C VAL A 105 -2.25 8.93 -48.58
N GLY A 106 -1.14 9.14 -49.30
CA GLY A 106 -0.70 8.21 -50.33
C GLY A 106 0.02 6.97 -49.75
N PRO A 107 -0.15 5.77 -50.35
CA PRO A 107 -1.09 5.41 -51.41
C PRO A 107 -2.54 5.26 -50.92
N THR A 108 -2.74 4.79 -49.69
CA THR A 108 -3.98 4.85 -48.92
C THR A 108 -3.64 5.02 -47.45
N ARG A 109 -4.59 5.48 -46.62
CA ARG A 109 -4.40 5.51 -45.15
C ARG A 109 -3.98 4.14 -44.59
N PHE A 110 -4.53 3.06 -45.13
CA PHE A 110 -4.13 1.69 -44.81
C PHE A 110 -2.68 1.40 -45.19
N GLY A 111 -2.28 1.76 -46.42
CA GLY A 111 -0.90 1.61 -46.87
C GLY A 111 0.09 2.34 -45.98
N ALA A 112 -0.20 3.59 -45.63
CA ALA A 112 0.62 4.38 -44.72
C ALA A 112 0.73 3.75 -43.32
N ALA A 113 -0.37 3.19 -42.79
CA ALA A 113 -0.37 2.49 -41.51
C ALA A 113 0.45 1.18 -41.54
N VAL A 114 0.40 0.44 -42.64
CA VAL A 114 1.24 -0.77 -42.85
C VAL A 114 2.71 -0.40 -42.91
N ASP A 115 3.07 0.66 -43.63
CA ASP A 115 4.46 1.11 -43.75
C ASP A 115 5.01 1.60 -42.40
N GLN A 116 4.19 2.31 -41.62
CA GLN A 116 4.55 2.68 -40.26
C GLN A 116 4.74 1.47 -39.34
N ALA A 117 3.84 0.47 -39.44
CA ALA A 117 3.91 -0.75 -38.64
C ALA A 117 5.14 -1.62 -38.98
N ARG A 118 5.61 -1.60 -40.22
CA ARG A 118 6.85 -2.29 -40.65
C ARG A 118 8.13 -1.62 -40.12
N GLY A 119 8.05 -0.35 -39.73
CA GLY A 119 9.18 0.41 -39.18
C GLY A 119 9.33 0.33 -37.66
N LEU A 120 8.41 -0.35 -36.97
CA LEU A 120 8.48 -0.66 -35.54
C LEU A 120 9.33 -1.92 -35.28
#